data_AF-A0A8T4XBL0-F1
#
_entry.id   AF-A0A8T4XBL0-F1
#
_cell.length_a   1.000
_cell.length_b   1.000
_cell.length_c   1.000
_cell.angle_alpha   90.00
_cell.angle_beta   90.00
_cell.angle_gamma   90.00
#
_symmetry.space_group_name_H-M   'P 1'
#
loop_
_entity.id
_entity.type
_entity.pdbx_description
1 polymer ?
#
loop_
_entity_poly.entity_id
_entity_poly.type
_entity_poly.pdbx_seq_one_letter_code
_entity_poly.pdbx_strand_id
1 'polypeptide(L)'
;MARYGFIINLDRCVGCHTCTLACRVWTYEKNEDCWNTVLEFNSHVEKRVIWIPYVCVQVRDPVCILGQQPPPCVRNCPSMARVYGDLDDPADPAGKIMARGEARPLPSETDKPRAYYIGRLPKDIEAQLPEPSKVLPRKYIPLLHIPP
;
A
#
# COMPACT_ATOMS: atom_id res chain seq x y z
N MET A 1 -6.89 16.67 11.46
CA MET A 1 -5.90 16.65 10.36
C MET A 1 -6.21 15.45 9.50
N ALA A 2 -6.23 15.60 8.18
CA ALA A 2 -6.46 14.50 7.25
C ALA A 2 -5.40 13.41 7.42
N ARG A 3 -5.79 12.13 7.37
CA ARG A 3 -4.88 10.98 7.47
C ARG A 3 -4.95 10.19 6.19
N TYR A 4 -4.21 10.63 5.18
CA TYR A 4 -4.16 9.92 3.92
C TYR A 4 -3.41 8.59 4.02
N GLY A 5 -3.94 7.59 3.33
CA GLY A 5 -3.37 6.26 3.28
C GLY A 5 -3.94 5.38 2.17
N PHE A 6 -3.50 4.12 2.16
CA PHE A 6 -3.88 3.11 1.19
C PHE A 6 -4.77 2.05 1.81
N ILE A 7 -5.73 1.60 1.02
CA ILE A 7 -6.47 0.36 1.26
C ILE A 7 -6.27 -0.55 0.05
N ILE A 8 -5.84 -1.78 0.30
CA ILE A 8 -5.53 -2.77 -0.71
C ILE A 8 -6.52 -3.93 -0.60
N ASN A 9 -7.32 -4.15 -1.63
CA ASN A 9 -8.20 -5.30 -1.73
C ASN A 9 -7.43 -6.51 -2.25
N LEU A 10 -7.13 -7.45 -1.35
CA LEU A 10 -6.39 -8.68 -1.66
C LEU A 10 -7.20 -9.66 -2.51
N ASP A 11 -8.54 -9.61 -2.45
CA ASP A 11 -9.40 -10.45 -3.30
C ASP A 11 -9.42 -9.97 -4.76
N ARG A 12 -9.04 -8.70 -5.00
CA ARG A 12 -8.89 -8.11 -6.35
C ARG A 12 -7.45 -8.07 -6.84
N CYS A 13 -6.47 -8.21 -5.95
CA CYS A 13 -5.06 -8.15 -6.32
C CYS A 13 -4.65 -9.43 -7.03
N VAL A 14 -4.28 -9.33 -8.31
CA VAL A 14 -3.84 -10.47 -9.14
C VAL A 14 -2.32 -10.54 -9.33
N GLY A 15 -1.56 -9.72 -8.58
CA GLY A 15 -0.10 -9.76 -8.68
C GLY A 15 0.49 -9.28 -10.01
N CYS A 16 -0.22 -8.48 -10.80
CA CYS A 16 0.26 -8.06 -12.13
C CYS A 16 1.46 -7.08 -12.14
N HIS A 17 1.91 -6.61 -10.96
CA HIS A 17 3.01 -5.64 -10.81
C HIS A 17 2.85 -4.28 -11.54
N THR A 18 1.69 -3.96 -12.13
CA THR A 18 1.47 -2.67 -12.82
C THR A 18 1.70 -1.47 -11.89
N CYS A 19 1.34 -1.62 -10.62
CA CYS A 19 1.60 -0.65 -9.57
C CYS A 19 3.09 -0.38 -9.32
N THR A 20 3.92 -1.42 -9.33
CA THR A 20 5.38 -1.32 -9.21
C THR A 20 5.95 -0.62 -10.43
N LEU A 21 5.51 -1.01 -11.64
CA LEU A 21 5.94 -0.36 -12.88
C LEU A 21 5.56 1.12 -12.91
N ALA A 22 4.31 1.46 -12.58
CA ALA A 22 3.83 2.84 -12.54
C ALA A 22 4.61 3.69 -11.53
N CYS A 23 4.98 3.12 -10.38
CA CYS A 23 5.85 3.77 -9.41
C CYS A 23 7.24 4.01 -10.01
N ARG A 24 7.84 2.98 -10.62
CA ARG A 24 9.20 3.07 -11.18
C ARG A 24 9.32 4.09 -12.30
N VAL A 25 8.32 4.17 -13.19
CA VAL A 25 8.28 5.19 -14.25
C VAL A 25 8.26 6.60 -13.65
N TRP A 26 7.46 6.82 -12.60
CA TRP A 26 7.37 8.12 -11.95
C TRP A 26 8.65 8.50 -11.18
N THR A 27 9.33 7.53 -10.56
CA THR A 27 10.59 7.75 -9.81
C THR A 27 11.81 7.82 -10.72
N TYR A 28 11.75 7.25 -11.94
CA TYR A 28 12.85 7.27 -12.91
C TYR A 28 13.32 8.70 -13.23
N GLU A 29 12.38 9.61 -13.48
CA GLU A 29 12.67 11.03 -13.76
C GLU A 29 13.36 11.75 -12.58
N LYS A 30 13.28 11.19 -11.37
CA LYS A 30 13.85 11.75 -10.14
C LYS A 30 15.16 11.09 -9.76
N ASN A 31 15.64 10.15 -10.57
CA ASN A 31 16.79 9.31 -10.26
C ASN A 31 16.62 8.56 -8.92
N GLU A 32 15.40 8.07 -8.67
CA GLU A 32 15.04 7.37 -7.43
C GLU A 32 14.59 5.93 -7.67
N ASP A 33 14.89 5.05 -6.71
CA ASP A 33 14.41 3.67 -6.71
C ASP A 33 12.88 3.59 -6.67
N CYS A 34 12.30 2.45 -7.02
CA CYS A 34 10.86 2.22 -6.89
C CYS A 34 10.45 2.17 -5.41
N TRP A 35 9.37 2.87 -5.05
CA TRP A 35 8.87 2.97 -3.67
C TRP A 35 7.69 2.01 -3.38
N ASN A 36 7.48 1.04 -4.27
CA ASN A 36 6.44 0.04 -4.15
C ASN A 36 6.99 -1.32 -4.52
N THR A 37 6.46 -2.37 -3.90
CA THR A 37 6.70 -3.73 -4.37
C THR A 37 5.48 -4.60 -4.12
N VAL A 38 5.44 -5.75 -4.79
CA VAL A 38 4.42 -6.77 -4.59
C VAL A 38 5.16 -8.05 -4.23
N LEU A 39 4.91 -8.55 -3.02
CA LEU A 39 5.48 -9.80 -2.55
C LEU A 39 4.55 -10.96 -2.95
N GLU A 40 5.16 -12.07 -3.34
CA GLU A 40 4.44 -13.30 -3.66
C GLU A 40 4.60 -14.30 -2.51
N PHE A 41 3.48 -14.86 -2.07
CA PHE A 41 3.44 -15.88 -1.03
C PHE A 41 2.63 -17.08 -1.50
N ASN A 42 3.08 -18.28 -1.15
CA ASN A 42 2.36 -19.52 -1.40
C ASN A 42 1.65 -19.94 -0.11
N SER A 43 0.33 -19.83 -0.05
CA SER A 43 -0.43 -20.31 1.10
C SER A 43 -0.57 -21.82 1.05
N HIS A 44 -0.06 -22.49 2.09
CA HIS A 44 -0.21 -23.94 2.24
C HIS A 44 -1.63 -24.31 2.68
N VAL A 45 -2.28 -23.41 3.43
CA VAL A 45 -3.65 -23.61 3.92
C VAL A 45 -4.66 -23.49 2.78
N GLU A 46 -4.54 -22.45 1.94
CA GLU A 46 -5.48 -22.19 0.85
C GLU A 46 -5.04 -22.74 -0.50
N LYS A 47 -3.84 -23.33 -0.60
CA LYS A 47 -3.26 -23.92 -1.82
C LYS A 47 -3.30 -22.96 -3.01
N ARG A 48 -3.04 -21.68 -2.76
CA ARG A 48 -3.01 -20.62 -3.77
C ARG A 48 -1.90 -19.62 -3.51
N VAL A 49 -1.52 -18.91 -4.57
CA VAL A 49 -0.62 -17.77 -4.51
C VAL A 49 -1.41 -16.55 -4.02
N ILE A 50 -0.76 -15.75 -3.16
CA ILE A 50 -1.28 -14.50 -2.65
C ILE A 50 -0.23 -13.43 -2.82
N TRP A 51 -0.68 -12.31 -3.37
CA TRP A 51 0.17 -11.16 -3.62
C TRP A 51 -0.11 -10.06 -2.61
N ILE A 52 0.93 -9.65 -1.89
CA ILE A 52 0.85 -8.64 -0.84
C ILE A 52 1.62 -7.40 -1.28
N PRO A 53 0.92 -6.33 -1.69
CA PRO A 53 1.57 -5.09 -2.07
C PRO A 53 2.03 -4.27 -0.87
N TYR A 54 3.28 -3.85 -0.88
CA TYR A 54 3.85 -2.87 0.04
C TYR A 54 3.93 -1.51 -0.65
N VAL A 55 3.51 -0.44 0.04
CA VAL A 55 3.33 0.92 -0.52
C VAL A 55 4.18 1.94 0.24
N CYS A 56 4.60 3.00 -0.44
CA CYS A 56 5.44 4.08 0.11
C CYS A 56 4.79 4.92 1.22
N VAL A 57 3.46 4.99 1.23
CA VAL A 57 2.70 5.91 2.10
C VAL A 57 2.40 5.25 3.44
N GLN A 58 3.38 4.60 4.05
CA GLN A 58 3.19 4.06 5.39
C GLN A 58 3.21 5.16 6.46
N VAL A 59 3.69 6.38 6.14
CA VAL A 59 3.79 7.49 7.10
C VAL A 59 3.59 8.92 6.49
N ARG A 60 3.87 9.16 5.19
CA ARG A 60 3.70 10.50 4.53
C ARG A 60 2.81 10.40 3.29
N ASP A 61 2.07 11.48 3.00
CA ASP A 61 1.29 11.66 1.78
C ASP A 61 2.15 11.42 0.51
N PRO A 62 1.63 10.75 -0.53
CA PRO A 62 2.36 10.45 -1.74
C PRO A 62 2.73 11.76 -2.44
N VAL A 63 4.02 12.02 -2.55
CA VAL A 63 4.57 13.12 -3.35
C VAL A 63 4.32 12.94 -4.86
N CYS A 64 3.77 11.79 -5.26
CA CYS A 64 3.40 11.48 -6.64
C CYS A 64 1.94 11.80 -6.99
N ILE A 65 1.20 12.49 -6.11
CA ILE A 65 -0.07 13.11 -6.47
C ILE A 65 0.21 14.30 -7.39
N LEU A 66 -0.41 14.29 -8.57
CA LEU A 66 -0.36 15.40 -9.52
C LEU A 66 -1.76 16.04 -9.59
N GLY A 67 -1.92 17.17 -8.93
CA GLY A 67 -3.21 17.86 -8.84
C GLY A 67 -4.26 17.03 -8.10
N GLN A 68 -5.40 16.78 -8.77
CA GLN A 68 -6.51 15.99 -8.21
C GLN A 68 -6.47 14.50 -8.60
N GLN A 69 -5.40 14.02 -9.25
CA GLN A 69 -5.32 12.62 -9.67
C GLN A 69 -4.76 11.74 -8.54
N PRO A 70 -5.32 10.53 -8.34
CA PRO A 70 -4.75 9.59 -7.39
C PRO A 70 -3.36 9.11 -7.85
N PRO A 71 -2.53 8.57 -6.93
CA PRO A 71 -1.18 8.11 -7.25
C PRO A 71 -1.12 7.19 -8.47
N PRO A 72 -0.02 7.17 -9.25
CA PRO A 72 0.15 6.30 -10.41
C PRO A 72 -0.18 4.83 -10.12
N CYS A 73 0.23 4.32 -8.96
CA CYS A 73 0.00 2.94 -8.58
C CYS A 73 -1.49 2.61 -8.29
N VAL A 74 -2.34 3.62 -8.08
CA VAL A 74 -3.80 3.50 -7.91
C VAL A 74 -4.48 3.62 -9.27
N ARG A 75 -4.23 4.73 -10.00
CA ARG A 75 -4.91 5.02 -11.28
C ARG A 75 -4.60 3.99 -12.38
N ASN A 76 -3.44 3.34 -12.31
CA ASN A 76 -3.03 2.32 -13.29
C ASN A 76 -3.32 0.88 -12.82
N CYS A 77 -3.98 0.66 -11.68
CA CYS A 77 -4.29 -0.69 -11.22
C CYS A 77 -5.44 -1.30 -12.06
N PRO A 78 -5.19 -2.31 -12.92
CA PRO A 78 -6.21 -2.83 -13.83
C PRO A 78 -7.37 -3.51 -13.11
N SER A 79 -7.12 -4.10 -11.94
CA SER A 79 -8.15 -4.77 -11.14
C SER A 79 -8.82 -3.85 -10.11
N MET A 80 -8.45 -2.56 -10.07
CA MET A 80 -8.96 -1.60 -9.09
C MET A 80 -8.81 -2.10 -7.64
N ALA A 81 -7.71 -2.78 -7.36
CA ALA A 81 -7.42 -3.35 -6.05
C ALA A 81 -6.91 -2.31 -5.04
N ARG A 82 -6.54 -1.11 -5.47
CA ARG A 82 -5.95 -0.09 -4.62
C ARG A 82 -6.88 1.11 -4.50
N VAL A 83 -7.08 1.57 -3.28
CA VAL A 83 -7.79 2.80 -2.94
C VAL A 83 -6.83 3.69 -2.17
N TYR A 84 -6.82 4.98 -2.48
CA TYR A 84 -6.03 5.98 -1.78
C TYR A 84 -6.92 7.17 -1.48
N GLY A 85 -6.85 7.68 -0.26
CA GLY A 85 -7.71 8.76 0.21
C GLY A 85 -7.55 9.00 1.70
N ASP A 86 -8.35 9.92 2.25
CA ASP A 86 -8.36 10.21 3.68
C ASP A 86 -9.04 9.05 4.44
N LEU A 87 -8.26 8.39 5.30
CA LEU A 87 -8.71 7.24 6.08
C LEU A 87 -9.66 7.65 7.21
N ASP A 88 -9.66 8.93 7.60
CA ASP A 88 -10.48 9.45 8.70
C ASP A 88 -11.74 10.20 8.19
N ASP A 89 -11.88 10.42 6.88
CA ASP A 89 -13.05 11.07 6.27
C ASP A 89 -14.10 10.04 5.79
N PRO A 90 -15.28 9.91 6.43
CA PRO A 90 -16.32 8.99 6.00
C PRO A 90 -16.97 9.35 4.65
N ALA A 91 -16.70 10.53 4.08
CA ALA A 91 -17.12 10.88 2.73
C ALA A 91 -16.16 10.32 1.65
N ASP A 92 -14.88 10.20 1.98
CA ASP A 92 -13.82 9.68 1.11
C ASP A 92 -14.00 8.16 0.88
N PRO A 93 -13.78 7.63 -0.34
CA PRO A 93 -13.83 6.20 -0.60
C PRO A 93 -12.98 5.34 0.35
N ALA A 94 -11.80 5.83 0.77
CA ALA A 94 -10.93 5.14 1.71
C ALA A 94 -11.54 5.15 3.12
N GLY A 95 -11.96 6.31 3.63
CA GLY A 95 -12.58 6.40 4.94
C GLY A 95 -13.92 5.66 5.04
N LYS A 96 -14.70 5.56 3.95
CA LYS A 96 -15.89 4.68 3.88
C LYS A 96 -15.55 3.21 4.11
N ILE A 97 -14.41 2.74 3.60
CA ILE A 97 -13.98 1.36 3.81
C ILE A 97 -13.45 1.19 5.25
N MET A 98 -12.70 2.16 5.76
CA MET A 98 -12.24 2.15 7.16
C MET A 98 -13.42 2.09 8.14
N ALA A 99 -14.47 2.88 7.90
CA ALA A 99 -15.66 2.94 8.75
C ALA A 99 -16.45 1.61 8.81
N ARG A 100 -16.26 0.69 7.86
CA ARG A 100 -16.87 -0.65 7.90
C ARG A 100 -16.20 -1.57 8.93
N GLY A 101 -14.98 -1.26 9.38
CA GLY A 101 -14.25 -2.07 10.35
C GLY A 101 -13.63 -3.36 9.79
N GLU A 102 -13.65 -3.54 8.46
CA GLU A 102 -13.09 -4.74 7.79
C GLU A 102 -11.60 -4.59 7.43
N ALA A 103 -11.09 -3.35 7.43
CA ALA A 103 -9.73 -3.04 7.04
C ALA A 103 -8.74 -3.42 8.15
N ARG A 104 -7.77 -4.27 7.81
CA ARG A 104 -6.68 -4.69 8.71
C ARG A 104 -5.39 -4.00 8.31
N PRO A 105 -4.56 -3.54 9.26
CA PRO A 105 -3.30 -2.88 8.92
C PRO A 105 -2.32 -3.89 8.31
N LEU A 106 -1.58 -3.48 7.30
CA LEU A 106 -0.33 -4.14 6.96
C LEU A 106 0.70 -3.91 8.08
N PRO A 107 1.76 -4.74 8.20
CA PRO A 107 2.84 -4.47 9.13
C PRO A 107 3.32 -3.02 9.01
N SER A 108 3.49 -2.38 10.15
CA SER A 108 3.86 -0.96 10.25
C SER A 108 4.78 -0.77 11.43
N GLU A 109 5.79 0.08 11.24
CA GLU A 109 6.75 0.47 12.26
C GLU A 109 6.25 1.67 13.09
N THR A 110 4.97 2.04 12.93
CA THR A 110 4.33 3.17 13.63
C THR A 110 3.05 2.72 14.31
N ASP A 111 2.64 3.45 15.35
CA ASP A 111 1.38 3.25 16.07
C ASP A 111 0.14 3.62 15.22
N LYS A 112 0.34 4.37 14.14
CA LYS A 112 -0.71 4.87 13.24
C LYS A 112 -0.48 4.40 11.81
N PRO A 113 -0.80 3.13 11.50
CA PRO A 113 -0.63 2.62 10.15
C PRO A 113 -1.45 3.43 9.14
N ARG A 114 -0.85 3.62 7.96
CA ARG A 114 -1.49 4.27 6.81
C ARG A 114 -1.68 3.32 5.62
N ALA A 115 -1.29 2.06 5.75
CA ALA A 115 -1.52 1.04 4.72
C ALA A 115 -2.33 -0.10 5.33
N TYR A 116 -3.49 -0.34 4.76
CA TYR A 116 -4.44 -1.37 5.19
C TYR A 116 -4.75 -2.29 4.03
N TYR A 117 -5.26 -3.46 4.37
CA TYR A 117 -5.80 -4.39 3.40
C TYR A 117 -7.21 -4.83 3.81
N ILE A 118 -8.00 -5.18 2.81
CA ILE A 118 -9.30 -5.85 2.95
C ILE A 118 -9.26 -7.16 2.15
N GLY A 119 -10.22 -8.04 2.43
CA GLY A 119 -10.32 -9.35 1.79
C GLY A 119 -9.55 -10.44 2.54
N ARG A 120 -9.38 -11.58 1.86
CA ARG A 120 -8.91 -12.81 2.50
C ARG A 120 -7.38 -12.92 2.48
N LEU A 121 -6.79 -12.67 3.65
CA LEU A 121 -5.41 -13.04 3.98
C LEU A 121 -5.40 -14.30 4.85
N PRO A 122 -4.81 -15.42 4.39
CA PRO A 122 -4.62 -16.63 5.19
C PRO A 122 -3.67 -16.39 6.35
N LYS A 123 -3.96 -17.04 7.48
CA LYS A 123 -3.17 -16.89 8.72
C LYS A 123 -1.72 -17.34 8.58
N ASP A 124 -1.46 -18.36 7.75
CA ASP A 124 -0.11 -18.83 7.47
C ASP A 124 0.72 -17.76 6.76
N ILE A 125 0.11 -16.94 5.91
CA ILE A 125 0.78 -15.81 5.24
C ILE A 125 0.85 -14.58 6.15
N GLU A 126 -0.22 -14.28 6.89
CA GLU A 126 -0.27 -13.14 7.82
C GLU A 126 0.89 -13.17 8.83
N ALA A 127 1.23 -14.36 9.34
CA ALA A 127 2.34 -14.55 10.27
C ALA A 127 3.75 -14.37 9.64
N GLN A 128 3.84 -14.39 8.30
CA GLN A 128 5.10 -14.29 7.57
C GLN A 128 5.36 -12.89 7.01
N LEU A 129 4.40 -11.97 7.16
CA LEU A 129 4.53 -10.64 6.56
C LEU A 129 5.72 -9.90 7.19
N PRO A 130 6.73 -9.52 6.37
CA PRO A 130 7.91 -8.84 6.88
C PRO A 130 7.59 -7.41 7.32
N GLU A 131 8.39 -6.92 8.27
CA GLU A 131 8.43 -5.50 8.58
C GLU A 131 8.75 -4.69 7.32
N PRO A 132 8.12 -3.52 7.13
CA PRO A 132 8.31 -2.75 5.91
C PRO A 132 9.75 -2.40 5.62
N SER A 133 10.59 -2.11 6.62
CA SER A 133 11.99 -1.71 6.39
C SER A 133 12.86 -2.81 5.78
N LYS A 134 12.37 -4.06 5.79
CA LYS A 134 13.00 -5.20 5.11
C LYS A 134 12.57 -5.33 3.64
N VAL A 135 11.50 -4.64 3.25
CA VAL A 135 10.84 -4.77 1.93
C VAL A 135 11.04 -3.53 1.08
N LEU A 136 10.83 -2.36 1.67
CA LEU A 136 10.98 -1.07 0.98
C LEU A 136 12.28 -0.41 1.45
N PRO A 137 13.00 0.30 0.58
CA PRO A 137 14.18 1.05 0.99
C PRO A 137 13.85 2.03 2.13
N ARG A 138 14.70 2.05 3.17
CA ARG A 138 14.47 2.83 4.41
C ARG A 138 14.18 4.31 4.19
N LYS A 139 14.71 4.94 3.13
CA LYS A 139 14.36 6.34 2.77
C LYS A 139 12.86 6.55 2.51
N TYR A 140 12.10 5.49 2.27
CA TYR A 140 10.66 5.52 1.96
C TYR A 140 9.78 5.06 3.13
N ILE A 141 10.39 4.70 4.27
CA ILE A 141 9.72 4.35 5.51
C ILE A 141 10.28 5.26 6.60
N PRO A 142 9.52 6.24 7.11
CA PRO A 142 10.10 7.23 7.99
C PRO A 142 10.41 6.63 9.35
N LEU A 143 11.71 6.58 9.65
CA LEU A 143 12.23 7.10 10.89
C LEU A 143 13.37 8.10 10.55
N LEU A 144 13.03 9.39 10.60
CA LEU A 144 13.90 10.52 10.99
C LEU A 144 14.68 11.42 10.00
N HIS A 145 14.77 11.23 8.67
CA HIS A 145 15.74 12.07 7.89
C HIS A 145 15.29 12.60 6.53
N ILE A 146 14.30 13.50 6.50
CA ILE A 146 14.30 14.62 5.53
C ILE A 146 13.83 15.88 6.28
N PRO A 147 14.64 16.96 6.37
CA PRO A 147 14.22 18.22 6.99
C PRO A 147 13.03 18.85 6.23
N PRO A 148 12.30 19.79 6.86
CA PRO A 148 11.06 20.36 6.33
C PRO A 148 11.16 20.90 4.89
#